data_AF-A0A2U9IDG6-F1
#
_entry.id   AF-A0A2U9IDG6-F1
#
_cell.length_a   1.000
_cell.length_b   1.000
_cell.length_c   1.000
_cell.angle_alpha   90.00
_cell.angle_beta   90.00
_cell.angle_gamma   90.00
#
_symmetry.space_group_name_H-M   'P 1'
#
loop_
_entity.id
_entity.type
_entity.pdbx_description
1 polymer ?
#
loop_
_entity_poly.entity_id
_entity_poly.type
_entity_poly.pdbx_seq_one_letter_code
_entity_poly.pdbx_strand_id
1 'polypeptide(L)'
;MSGTKTPSKWIFIPIIDGITYEFNTNNNDINSIKINSQELQLVDSKKEELYYDNRNNEIKKINNVFVLFGTIATSYSNKIKIELTLNPCDYIRGFIFSVNENGLNNLADIFENYIELNVSNKSFAILNRENKLNIPSTITIYVAKCDATVCINRNETEIKNVNSGVIKINGNDVSQDLLRIFRYSTQKV
;
A
#
# COMPACT_ATOMS: atom_id res chain seq x y z
N MET A 1 -33.32 12.30 4.94
CA MET A 1 -32.64 11.20 5.64
C MET A 1 -31.15 11.36 5.43
N SER A 2 -30.44 11.86 6.44
CA SER A 2 -28.98 12.01 6.41
C SER A 2 -28.36 10.65 6.78
N GLY A 3 -27.94 9.88 5.78
CA GLY A 3 -27.14 8.69 6.03
C GLY A 3 -25.84 9.12 6.71
N THR A 4 -25.60 8.62 7.92
CA THR A 4 -24.34 8.78 8.63
C THR A 4 -23.22 8.22 7.74
N LYS A 5 -22.40 9.10 7.15
CA LYS A 5 -21.20 8.68 6.44
C LYS A 5 -20.31 7.97 7.46
N THR A 6 -20.12 6.66 7.30
CA THR A 6 -19.11 5.91 8.05
C THR A 6 -17.78 6.64 7.85
N PRO A 7 -17.06 7.01 8.92
CA PRO A 7 -15.78 7.67 8.79
C PRO A 7 -14.84 6.81 7.94
N SER A 8 -14.23 7.44 6.95
CA SER A 8 -13.35 6.78 6.00
C SER A 8 -12.04 7.52 5.91
N LYS A 9 -10.94 6.76 5.84
CA LYS A 9 -9.61 7.30 5.54
C LYS A 9 -9.05 6.62 4.32
N TRP A 10 -8.40 7.39 3.46
CA TRP A 10 -7.61 6.84 2.38
C TRP A 10 -6.19 6.64 2.87
N ILE A 11 -5.75 5.39 2.93
CA ILE A 11 -4.44 5.04 3.45
C ILE A 11 -3.55 4.53 2.31
N PHE A 12 -2.27 4.90 2.34
CA PHE A 12 -1.25 4.31 1.47
C PHE A 12 -0.68 3.06 2.12
N ILE A 13 -0.60 1.98 1.34
CA ILE A 13 -0.03 0.70 1.77
C ILE A 13 1.08 0.33 0.79
N PRO A 14 2.35 0.37 1.23
CA PRO A 14 3.45 -0.06 0.38
C PRO A 14 3.38 -1.57 0.17
N ILE A 15 3.80 -2.03 -1.02
CA ILE A 15 4.01 -3.44 -1.33
C ILE A 15 5.50 -3.74 -1.12
N ILE A 16 5.81 -4.59 -0.16
CA ILE A 16 7.18 -4.94 0.21
C ILE A 16 7.37 -6.44 0.36
N ASP A 17 8.63 -6.86 0.27
CA ASP A 17 9.01 -8.23 0.55
C ASP A 17 8.82 -8.60 2.02
N GLY A 18 8.45 -9.85 2.28
CA GLY A 18 8.19 -10.36 3.64
C GLY A 18 6.80 -10.03 4.17
N ILE A 19 5.93 -9.44 3.35
CA ILE A 19 4.50 -9.23 3.62
C ILE A 19 3.70 -9.84 2.45
N THR A 20 2.61 -10.54 2.74
CA THR A 20 1.68 -11.05 1.72
C THR A 20 0.45 -10.16 1.63
N TYR A 21 -0.01 -9.85 0.42
CA TYR A 21 -1.18 -9.03 0.12
C TYR A 21 -2.14 -9.87 -0.73
N GLU A 22 -3.25 -10.29 -0.13
CA GLU A 22 -4.27 -11.10 -0.81
C GLU A 22 -5.50 -10.26 -1.09
N PHE A 23 -5.77 -10.03 -2.37
CA PHE A 23 -6.94 -9.33 -2.87
C PHE A 23 -8.09 -10.33 -3.00
N ASN A 24 -9.13 -10.14 -2.19
CA ASN A 24 -10.34 -10.95 -2.23
C ASN A 24 -11.37 -10.28 -3.14
N THR A 25 -11.67 -10.94 -4.26
CA THR A 25 -12.60 -10.40 -5.24
C THR A 25 -13.88 -11.21 -5.35
N ASN A 26 -14.98 -10.50 -5.59
CA ASN A 26 -16.29 -11.08 -5.91
C ASN A 26 -16.90 -10.23 -7.01
N ASN A 27 -17.38 -10.84 -8.09
CA ASN A 27 -18.00 -10.14 -9.23
C ASN A 27 -17.15 -8.97 -9.78
N ASN A 28 -15.83 -9.17 -9.92
CA ASN A 28 -14.85 -8.17 -10.38
C ASN A 28 -14.71 -6.94 -9.47
N ASP A 29 -15.16 -7.06 -8.23
CA ASP A 29 -14.96 -6.05 -7.19
C ASP A 29 -14.09 -6.62 -6.06
N ILE A 30 -13.08 -5.86 -5.65
CA ILE A 30 -12.26 -6.10 -4.46
C ILE A 30 -13.07 -5.68 -3.24
N ASN A 31 -13.37 -6.64 -2.37
CA ASN A 31 -14.17 -6.40 -1.16
C ASN A 31 -13.31 -6.20 0.06
N SER A 32 -12.21 -6.95 0.14
CA SER A 32 -11.23 -6.84 1.21
C SER A 32 -9.84 -7.18 0.71
N ILE A 33 -8.86 -6.76 1.50
CA ILE A 33 -7.47 -7.10 1.27
C ILE A 33 -6.93 -7.65 2.57
N LYS A 34 -6.34 -8.83 2.50
CA LYS A 34 -5.64 -9.42 3.63
C LYS A 34 -4.16 -9.07 3.52
N ILE A 35 -3.62 -8.45 4.56
CA ILE A 35 -2.21 -8.12 4.69
C ILE A 35 -1.64 -9.05 5.76
N ASN A 36 -0.83 -10.02 5.34
CA ASN A 36 -0.47 -11.20 6.11
C ASN A 36 -1.71 -11.93 6.64
N SER A 37 -1.92 -11.94 7.96
CA SER A 37 -3.09 -12.55 8.61
C SER A 37 -4.25 -11.58 8.81
N GLN A 38 -4.06 -10.29 8.57
CA GLN A 38 -5.00 -9.23 8.96
C GLN A 38 -5.86 -8.80 7.79
N GLU A 39 -7.18 -8.82 7.97
CA GLU A 39 -8.11 -8.30 6.97
C GLU A 39 -8.28 -6.80 7.12
N LEU A 40 -8.05 -6.07 6.04
CA LEU A 40 -8.31 -4.64 5.93
C LEU A 40 -9.66 -4.44 5.24
N GLN A 41 -10.64 -3.98 6.01
CA GLN A 41 -12.00 -3.73 5.50
C GLN A 41 -12.10 -2.40 4.76
N LEU A 42 -12.59 -2.46 3.53
CA LEU A 42 -12.78 -1.28 2.67
C LEU A 42 -14.16 -0.64 2.94
N VAL A 43 -14.28 0.65 2.65
CA VAL A 43 -15.55 1.41 2.84
C VAL A 43 -16.63 0.95 1.86
N ASP A 44 -16.22 0.60 0.65
CA ASP A 44 -17.06 0.00 -0.39
C ASP A 44 -16.20 -0.96 -1.21
N SER A 45 -16.85 -1.91 -1.86
CA SER A 45 -16.20 -2.72 -2.88
C SER A 45 -15.62 -1.81 -3.98
N LYS A 46 -14.42 -2.15 -4.46
CA LYS A 46 -13.72 -1.37 -5.49
C LYS A 46 -13.57 -2.21 -6.74
N LYS A 47 -13.90 -1.63 -7.90
CA LYS A 47 -13.70 -2.30 -9.19
C LYS A 47 -12.24 -2.75 -9.33
N GLU A 48 -12.02 -4.02 -9.67
CA GLU A 48 -10.67 -4.58 -9.77
C GLU A 48 -9.78 -3.85 -10.78
N GLU A 49 -10.39 -3.32 -11.85
CA GLU A 49 -9.71 -2.52 -12.90
C GLU A 49 -8.98 -1.29 -12.34
N LEU A 50 -9.35 -0.82 -11.14
CA LEU A 50 -8.64 0.27 -10.46
C LEU A 50 -7.26 -0.15 -9.94
N TYR A 51 -7.01 -1.45 -9.77
CA TYR A 51 -5.77 -1.99 -9.20
C TYR A 51 -5.03 -2.88 -10.21
N TYR A 52 -5.75 -3.62 -11.05
CA TYR A 52 -5.15 -4.47 -12.06
C TYR A 52 -6.10 -4.76 -13.23
N ASP A 53 -5.53 -5.04 -14.39
CA ASP A 53 -6.25 -5.49 -15.58
C ASP A 53 -6.21 -7.02 -15.65
N ASN A 54 -7.37 -7.65 -15.49
CA ASN A 54 -7.55 -9.09 -15.58
C ASN A 54 -8.21 -9.46 -16.91
N ARG A 55 -7.50 -10.21 -17.75
CA ARG A 55 -8.01 -10.70 -19.03
C ARG A 55 -7.82 -12.20 -19.09
N ASN A 56 -8.91 -12.95 -19.26
CA ASN A 56 -8.89 -14.40 -19.33
C ASN A 56 -8.22 -15.06 -18.10
N ASN A 57 -8.52 -14.57 -16.90
CA ASN A 57 -7.95 -15.02 -15.63
C ASN A 57 -6.42 -14.82 -15.52
N GLU A 58 -5.86 -13.90 -16.30
CA GLU A 58 -4.46 -13.54 -16.23
C GLU A 58 -4.33 -12.03 -16.03
N ILE A 59 -3.52 -11.65 -15.05
CA ILE A 59 -3.20 -10.25 -14.80
C ILE A 59 -2.24 -9.77 -15.90
N LYS A 60 -2.61 -8.71 -16.61
CA LYS A 60 -1.81 -8.14 -17.71
C LYS A 60 -1.11 -6.84 -17.35
N LYS A 61 -1.66 -6.10 -16.39
CA LYS A 61 -1.18 -4.78 -15.99
C LYS A 61 -1.61 -4.50 -14.55
N ILE A 62 -0.77 -3.75 -13.83
CA ILE A 62 -1.10 -3.19 -12.53
C ILE A 62 -1.38 -1.69 -12.70
N ASN A 63 -2.51 -1.23 -12.20
CA ASN A 63 -3.01 0.14 -12.35
C ASN A 63 -2.85 0.94 -11.05
N ASN A 64 -2.82 2.27 -11.17
CA ASN A 64 -2.79 3.21 -10.05
C ASN A 64 -1.74 2.86 -8.96
N VAL A 65 -0.50 2.58 -9.37
CA VAL A 65 0.60 2.35 -8.43
C VAL A 65 1.15 3.69 -7.96
N PHE A 66 1.00 3.97 -6.67
CA PHE A 66 1.48 5.18 -6.03
C PHE A 66 2.95 5.03 -5.66
N VAL A 67 3.74 6.08 -5.89
CA VAL A 67 5.15 6.16 -5.55
C VAL A 67 5.36 7.32 -4.59
N LEU A 68 5.91 7.02 -3.41
CA LEU A 68 6.26 8.01 -2.40
C LEU A 68 7.79 8.09 -2.29
N PHE A 69 8.35 9.26 -2.60
CA PHE A 69 9.79 9.52 -2.53
C PHE A 69 10.22 9.99 -1.13
N GLY A 70 11.52 9.91 -0.83
CA GLY A 70 12.06 10.31 0.48
C GLY A 70 11.72 9.32 1.59
N THR A 71 11.42 8.07 1.24
CA THR A 71 10.98 7.04 2.19
C THR A 71 11.55 5.68 1.83
N ILE A 72 11.72 4.85 2.85
CA ILE A 72 12.04 3.42 2.73
C ILE A 72 10.99 2.59 3.47
N ALA A 73 10.94 1.30 3.16
CA ALA A 73 10.11 0.37 3.92
C ALA A 73 10.86 -0.94 4.21
N THR A 74 10.56 -1.54 5.36
CA THR A 74 11.08 -2.84 5.80
C THR A 74 9.95 -3.68 6.37
N SER A 75 10.11 -5.01 6.34
CA SER A 75 9.28 -5.91 7.13
C SER A 75 9.97 -6.14 8.48
N TYR A 76 9.28 -5.80 9.57
CA TYR A 76 9.75 -6.02 10.93
C TYR A 76 8.66 -6.75 11.71
N SER A 77 8.97 -7.94 12.25
CA SER A 77 7.99 -8.77 12.97
C SER A 77 6.68 -9.01 12.19
N ASN A 78 6.78 -9.26 10.88
CA ASN A 78 5.65 -9.41 9.95
C ASN A 78 4.74 -8.17 9.83
N LYS A 79 5.23 -6.97 10.19
CA LYS A 79 4.56 -5.69 10.00
C LYS A 79 5.35 -4.80 9.06
N ILE A 80 4.64 -3.88 8.42
CA ILE A 80 5.21 -2.85 7.56
C ILE A 80 5.79 -1.75 8.45
N LYS A 81 7.08 -1.46 8.28
CA LYS A 81 7.74 -0.32 8.88
C LYS A 81 8.16 0.65 7.79
N ILE A 82 7.55 1.84 7.75
CA ILE A 82 7.92 2.92 6.82
C ILE A 82 8.79 3.93 7.57
N GLU A 83 9.92 4.31 7.02
CA GLU A 83 10.79 5.33 7.60
C GLU A 83 11.02 6.45 6.58
N LEU A 84 11.03 7.69 7.06
CA LEU A 84 11.41 8.83 6.22
C LEU A 84 12.92 8.87 6.09
N THR A 85 13.44 9.12 4.90
CA THR A 85 14.86 9.44 4.66
C THR A 85 15.04 10.87 4.15
N LEU A 86 13.98 11.44 3.56
CA LEU A 86 13.99 12.71 2.82
C LEU A 86 15.00 12.74 1.66
N ASN A 87 15.55 11.58 1.30
CA ASN A 87 16.41 11.41 0.13
C ASN A 87 15.54 11.14 -1.11
N PRO A 88 15.54 12.00 -2.14
CA PRO A 88 14.67 11.84 -3.30
C PRO A 88 14.98 10.59 -4.14
N CYS A 89 16.16 9.98 -3.97
CA CYS A 89 16.51 8.71 -4.60
C CYS A 89 15.82 7.52 -3.94
N ASP A 90 15.38 7.66 -2.69
CA ASP A 90 14.63 6.64 -1.99
C ASP A 90 13.15 6.72 -2.32
N TYR A 91 12.53 5.58 -2.58
CA TYR A 91 11.10 5.52 -2.85
C TYR A 91 10.49 4.18 -2.45
N ILE A 92 9.23 4.24 -2.02
CA ILE A 92 8.38 3.06 -1.85
C ILE A 92 7.20 3.13 -2.81
N ARG A 93 6.67 1.97 -3.17
CA ARG A 93 5.56 1.84 -4.11
C ARG A 93 4.44 1.00 -3.51
N GLY A 94 3.22 1.32 -3.87
CA GLY A 94 2.07 0.57 -3.40
C GLY A 94 0.75 1.11 -3.89
N PHE A 95 -0.29 0.83 -3.13
CA PHE A 95 -1.66 1.20 -3.46
C PHE A 95 -2.25 2.12 -2.40
N ILE A 96 -3.38 2.75 -2.75
CA ILE A 96 -4.22 3.44 -1.77
C ILE A 96 -5.57 2.74 -1.63
N PHE A 97 -6.10 2.76 -0.41
CA PHE A 97 -7.37 2.13 -0.07
C PHE A 97 -8.21 3.06 0.79
N SER A 98 -9.50 3.13 0.50
CA SER A 98 -10.49 3.78 1.37
C SER A 98 -10.94 2.76 2.42
N VAL A 99 -10.56 2.98 3.67
CA VAL A 99 -10.73 2.05 4.80
C VAL A 99 -11.76 2.59 5.78
N ASN A 100 -12.62 1.72 6.30
CA ASN A 100 -13.63 2.05 7.31
C ASN A 100 -13.06 1.97 8.73
N GLU A 101 -13.82 2.38 9.75
CA GLU A 101 -13.35 2.36 11.15
C GLU A 101 -12.87 0.98 11.62
N ASN A 102 -13.53 -0.11 11.21
CA ASN A 102 -13.11 -1.46 11.57
C ASN A 102 -11.73 -1.80 10.98
N GLY A 103 -11.48 -1.44 9.73
CA GLY A 103 -10.17 -1.63 9.10
C GLY A 103 -9.09 -0.78 9.75
N LEU A 104 -9.43 0.41 10.27
CA LEU A 104 -8.49 1.25 11.02
C LEU A 104 -8.05 0.60 12.34
N ASN A 105 -8.92 -0.19 12.98
CA ASN A 105 -8.58 -0.91 14.22
C ASN A 105 -7.48 -1.96 14.02
N ASN A 106 -7.33 -2.50 12.81
CA ASN A 106 -6.32 -3.52 12.49
C ASN A 106 -4.96 -2.93 12.09
N LEU A 107 -4.82 -1.60 12.05
CA LEU A 107 -3.58 -0.95 11.62
C LEU A 107 -2.40 -1.24 12.54
N ALA A 108 -2.62 -1.41 13.85
CA ALA A 108 -1.58 -1.80 14.80
C ALA A 108 -0.97 -3.18 14.51
N ASP A 109 -1.71 -4.04 13.81
CA ASP A 109 -1.24 -5.37 13.41
C ASP A 109 -0.65 -5.39 12.00
N ILE A 110 -0.81 -4.29 11.24
CA ILE A 110 -0.27 -4.12 9.88
C ILE A 110 1.01 -3.29 9.90
N PHE A 111 1.05 -2.23 10.69
CA PHE A 111 2.15 -1.28 10.76
C PHE A 111 2.91 -1.36 12.08
N GLU A 112 4.23 -1.30 12.01
CA GLU A 112 5.10 -1.31 13.18
C GLU A 112 5.15 0.07 13.83
N ASN A 113 4.81 0.14 15.14
CA ASN A 113 4.91 1.30 16.03
C ASN A 113 4.89 2.65 15.29
N TYR A 114 3.71 3.12 14.87
CA TYR A 114 3.59 4.18 13.89
C TYR A 114 3.03 5.50 14.44
N ILE A 115 3.22 6.57 13.66
CA ILE A 115 2.46 7.81 13.71
C ILE A 115 1.71 8.02 12.40
N GLU A 116 0.59 8.73 12.47
CA GLU A 116 -0.23 9.09 11.31
C GLU A 116 0.21 10.43 10.73
N LEU A 117 0.47 10.48 9.41
CA LEU A 117 0.72 11.72 8.67
C LEU A 117 -0.25 11.86 7.50
N ASN A 118 -0.74 13.08 7.27
CA ASN A 118 -1.58 13.40 6.11
C ASN A 118 -0.73 14.06 5.03
N VAL A 119 -0.61 13.41 3.88
CA VAL A 119 0.23 13.84 2.76
C VAL A 119 -0.66 14.25 1.59
N SER A 120 -0.31 15.34 0.91
CA SER A 120 -1.03 15.75 -0.29
C SER A 120 -0.94 14.67 -1.38
N ASN A 121 -2.03 14.38 -2.07
CA ASN A 121 -2.00 13.45 -3.20
C ASN A 121 -1.05 13.89 -4.33
N LYS A 122 -0.72 15.18 -4.41
CA LYS A 122 0.25 15.75 -5.37
C LYS A 122 1.69 15.38 -5.03
N SER A 123 1.97 14.88 -3.83
CA SER A 123 3.29 14.41 -3.42
C SER A 123 3.63 13.02 -3.95
N PHE A 124 2.65 12.30 -4.51
CA PHE A 124 2.85 10.97 -5.08
C PHE A 124 2.99 11.05 -6.60
N ALA A 125 3.93 10.29 -7.15
CA ALA A 125 3.83 9.91 -8.57
C ALA A 125 2.85 8.73 -8.69
N ILE A 126 2.11 8.67 -9.80
CA ILE A 126 1.13 7.60 -10.04
C ILE A 126 1.45 6.95 -11.38
N LEU A 127 1.86 5.68 -11.33
CA LEU A 127 2.12 4.87 -12.51
C LEU A 127 0.81 4.23 -12.98
N ASN A 128 0.65 4.09 -14.30
CA ASN A 128 -0.52 3.44 -14.90
C ASN A 128 -1.85 4.01 -14.38
N ARG A 129 -1.96 5.34 -14.36
CA ARG A 129 -3.11 6.04 -13.82
C ARG A 129 -4.37 5.69 -14.62
N GLU A 130 -5.36 5.13 -13.93
CA GLU A 130 -6.71 4.95 -14.42
C GLU A 130 -7.61 6.05 -13.84
N ASN A 131 -8.13 6.90 -14.72
CA ASN A 131 -8.82 8.14 -14.33
C ASN A 131 -10.15 7.92 -13.59
N LYS A 132 -10.60 6.67 -13.46
CA LYS A 132 -11.80 6.28 -12.71
C LYS A 132 -11.57 6.28 -11.18
N LEU A 133 -10.32 6.26 -10.71
CA LEU A 133 -10.02 6.31 -9.29
C LEU A 133 -10.22 7.73 -8.75
N ASN A 134 -11.19 7.92 -7.86
CA ASN A 134 -11.37 9.17 -7.14
C ASN A 134 -10.34 9.28 -6.00
N ILE A 135 -9.24 9.99 -6.25
CA ILE A 135 -8.15 10.17 -5.29
C ILE A 135 -8.45 11.39 -4.42
N PRO A 136 -8.48 11.26 -3.07
CA PRO A 136 -8.70 12.40 -2.18
C PRO A 136 -7.57 13.42 -2.29
N SER A 137 -7.79 14.66 -1.82
CA SER A 137 -6.74 15.68 -1.76
C SER A 137 -5.59 15.31 -0.83
N THR A 138 -5.86 14.51 0.20
CA THR A 138 -4.90 14.01 1.19
C THR A 138 -4.99 12.51 1.34
N ILE A 139 -3.85 11.85 1.42
CA ILE A 139 -3.69 10.42 1.67
C ILE A 139 -2.94 10.26 2.99
N THR A 140 -3.45 9.40 3.85
CA THR A 140 -2.84 9.08 5.13
C THR A 140 -1.71 8.07 4.94
N ILE A 141 -0.56 8.33 5.55
CA ILE A 141 0.58 7.41 5.61
C ILE A 141 0.90 7.09 7.08
N TYR A 142 1.36 5.86 7.33
CA TYR A 142 1.78 5.41 8.66
C TYR A 142 3.28 5.21 8.67
N VAL A 143 4.00 6.12 9.32
CA VAL A 143 5.46 6.09 9.42
C VAL A 143 5.88 5.69 10.82
N ALA A 144 7.02 5.04 10.95
CA ALA A 144 7.56 4.59 12.23
C ALA A 144 7.68 5.78 13.20
N LYS A 145 7.10 5.60 14.39
CA LYS A 145 7.24 6.49 15.52
C LYS A 145 8.66 6.41 16.04
N CYS A 146 9.17 7.55 16.47
CA CYS A 146 10.39 7.61 17.25
C CYS A 146 10.27 8.66 18.35
N ASP A 147 11.33 8.80 19.14
CA ASP A 147 11.33 9.68 20.32
C ASP A 147 11.29 11.17 19.96
N ALA A 148 11.78 11.53 18.77
CA ALA A 148 11.51 12.83 18.15
C ALA A 148 10.22 12.72 17.31
N THR A 149 9.43 13.79 17.20
CA THR A 149 8.13 13.77 16.50
C THR A 149 8.19 13.26 15.05
N VAL A 150 9.36 13.26 14.39
CA VAL A 150 9.63 12.60 13.10
C VAL A 150 11.10 12.15 13.05
N CYS A 151 11.37 10.87 12.77
CA CYS A 151 12.74 10.38 12.56
C CYS A 151 13.08 10.27 11.08
N ILE A 152 14.29 10.75 10.77
CA ILE A 152 14.91 10.59 9.47
C ILE A 152 15.92 9.45 9.59
N ASN A 153 15.69 8.35 8.88
CA ASN A 153 16.66 7.28 8.72
C ASN A 153 17.83 7.80 7.85
N ARG A 154 19.06 7.62 8.36
CA ARG A 154 20.32 8.05 7.72
C ARG A 154 21.22 6.89 7.33
N ASN A 155 20.74 5.66 7.46
CA ASN A 155 21.49 4.46 7.13
C ASN A 155 21.59 4.30 5.61
N GLU A 156 22.52 3.45 5.17
CA GLU A 156 22.61 3.08 3.76
C GLU A 156 21.33 2.37 3.30
N THR A 157 20.88 2.73 2.10
CA THR A 157 19.69 2.17 1.47
C THR A 157 20.06 1.40 0.20
N GLU A 158 19.20 0.45 -0.17
CA GLU A 158 19.30 -0.27 -1.44
C GLU A 158 17.92 -0.43 -2.09
N ILE A 159 17.90 -0.66 -3.41
CA ILE A 159 16.67 -0.97 -4.14
C ILE A 159 16.47 -2.48 -4.18
N LYS A 160 15.34 -2.93 -3.66
CA LYS A 160 14.93 -4.34 -3.66
C LYS A 160 13.74 -4.56 -4.59
N ASN A 161 13.73 -5.68 -5.29
CA ASN A 161 12.55 -6.15 -6.04
C ASN A 161 11.62 -6.93 -5.11
N VAL A 162 10.32 -6.88 -5.41
CA VAL A 162 9.32 -7.73 -4.76
C VAL A 162 9.33 -9.12 -5.38
N ASN A 163 9.32 -10.16 -4.56
CA ASN A 163 9.33 -11.57 -4.95
C ASN A 163 7.92 -12.11 -5.24
N SER A 164 7.87 -13.20 -6.01
CA SER A 164 6.64 -13.95 -6.28
C SER A 164 5.98 -14.41 -4.98
N GLY A 165 4.64 -14.39 -4.96
CA GLY A 165 3.85 -14.75 -3.78
C GLY A 165 3.59 -13.60 -2.80
N VAL A 166 4.19 -12.42 -3.01
CA VAL A 166 3.87 -11.22 -2.23
C VAL A 166 2.47 -10.70 -2.54
N ILE A 167 2.04 -10.67 -3.81
CA ILE A 167 0.65 -10.32 -4.16
C ILE A 167 -0.06 -11.58 -4.65
N LYS A 168 -1.24 -11.83 -4.05
CA LYS A 168 -2.17 -12.88 -4.43
C LYS A 168 -3.53 -12.29 -4.81
N ILE A 169 -4.15 -12.81 -5.86
CA ILE A 169 -5.50 -12.44 -6.28
C ILE A 169 -6.32 -13.73 -6.31
N ASN A 170 -7.34 -13.83 -5.44
CA ASN A 170 -8.11 -15.05 -5.20
C ASN A 170 -7.21 -16.29 -5.00
N GLY A 171 -6.17 -16.15 -4.18
CA GLY A 171 -5.20 -17.21 -3.88
C GLY A 171 -4.14 -17.49 -4.96
N ASN A 172 -4.20 -16.85 -6.15
CA ASN A 172 -3.21 -17.05 -7.21
C ASN A 172 -2.12 -15.98 -7.18
N ASP A 173 -0.87 -16.39 -7.35
CA ASP A 173 0.28 -15.48 -7.36
C ASP A 173 0.31 -14.61 -8.62
N VAL A 174 0.59 -13.32 -8.45
CA VAL A 174 0.86 -12.41 -9.58
C VAL A 174 2.24 -12.72 -10.16
N SER A 175 2.36 -12.67 -11.49
CA SER A 175 3.61 -13.00 -12.18
C SER A 175 4.76 -12.07 -11.80
N GLN A 176 5.98 -12.63 -11.71
CA GLN A 176 7.17 -11.90 -11.27
C GLN A 176 7.48 -10.67 -12.12
N ASP A 177 7.22 -10.73 -13.43
CA ASP A 177 7.50 -9.61 -14.32
C ASP A 177 6.62 -8.39 -14.03
N LEU A 178 5.38 -8.60 -13.61
CA LEU A 178 4.50 -7.53 -13.16
C LEU A 178 4.92 -6.98 -11.81
N LEU A 179 5.40 -7.84 -10.90
CA LEU A 179 5.84 -7.43 -9.56
C LEU A 179 7.06 -6.51 -9.56
N ARG A 180 7.85 -6.46 -10.64
CA ARG A 180 8.96 -5.50 -10.80
C ARG A 180 8.52 -4.04 -10.69
N ILE A 181 7.24 -3.74 -10.97
CA ILE A 181 6.70 -2.39 -10.78
C ILE A 181 6.75 -1.94 -9.32
N PHE A 182 6.80 -2.87 -8.37
CA PHE A 182 6.83 -2.61 -6.93
C PHE A 182 8.23 -2.60 -6.31
N ARG A 183 9.30 -2.57 -7.11
CA ARG A 183 10.65 -2.34 -6.54
C ARG A 183 10.65 -1.09 -5.65
N TYR A 184 11.39 -1.14 -4.56
CA TYR A 184 11.34 -0.12 -3.51
C TYR A 184 12.68 -0.02 -2.78
N SER A 185 12.89 1.11 -2.10
CA SER A 185 14.04 1.34 -1.23
C SER A 185 13.84 0.68 0.14
N THR A 186 14.85 -0.04 0.60
CA THR A 186 14.92 -0.69 1.91
C THR A 186 16.25 -0.35 2.59
N GLN A 187 16.35 -0.63 3.89
CA GLN A 187 17.63 -0.58 4.59
C GLN A 187 18.55 -1.68 4.08
N LYS A 188 19.81 -1.34 3.79
CA LYS A 188 20.85 -2.30 3.43
C LYS A 188 21.27 -3.07 4.68
N VAL A 189 21.30 -4.40 4.56
CA VAL A 189 21.69 -5.33 5.64
C VAL A 189 23.20 -5.54 5.65
#